data_AF-U6MMN1-F1
#
_entry.id   AF-U6MMN1-F1
#
_cell.length_a   1.000
_cell.length_b   1.000
_cell.length_c   1.000
_cell.angle_alpha   90.00
_cell.angle_beta   90.00
_cell.angle_gamma   90.00
#
_symmetry.space_group_name_H-M   'P 1'
#
loop_
_entity.id
_entity.type
_entity.pdbx_description
1 polymer ?
#
loop_
_entity_poly.entity_id
_entity_poly.type
_entity_poly.pdbx_seq_one_letter_code
_entity_poly.pdbx_strand_id
1 'polypeptide(L)'
;MFLSSPLFGWRQRGWRWEALQRGRRRWVHIEYPPRRRSPLKKLHDSHDKLVFVCQGYIDRLSVDKLPPALQQRLKELRASPVPLYDGRLPWSQDVQRAIQRTVVPCLAFATGRTHHLLEAFTMDEVLALEKLIPEIRQAFAEMQKRLPEDEAIAEKTRHRPLDLT
;
A
#
# COMPACT_ATOMS: atom_id res chain seq x y z
N MET A 1 12.48 -31.63 37.88
CA MET A 1 12.43 -30.16 38.02
C MET A 1 13.28 -29.54 36.92
N PHE A 2 12.66 -28.88 35.94
CA PHE A 2 13.22 -27.69 35.29
C PHE A 2 12.02 -26.85 34.83
N LEU A 3 11.89 -25.69 35.44
CA LEU A 3 10.93 -24.65 35.11
C LEU A 3 11.27 -24.07 33.73
N SER A 4 10.29 -23.95 32.83
CA SER A 4 10.11 -22.74 32.01
C SER A 4 8.89 -22.85 31.09
N SER A 5 7.82 -22.17 31.48
CA SER A 5 7.07 -21.29 30.57
C SER A 5 7.64 -19.88 30.83
N PRO A 6 7.87 -19.00 29.83
CA PRO A 6 6.74 -18.47 29.06
C PRO A 6 7.07 -18.00 27.60
N LEU A 7 6.00 -17.73 26.82
CA LEU A 7 5.93 -16.75 25.73
C LEU A 7 6.82 -16.92 24.50
N PHE A 8 6.28 -17.50 23.42
CA PHE A 8 6.64 -17.06 22.05
C PHE A 8 5.43 -17.14 21.11
N GLY A 9 4.49 -16.20 21.27
CA GLY A 9 3.41 -15.92 20.31
C GLY A 9 3.90 -15.51 18.90
N TRP A 10 5.22 -15.37 18.72
CA TRP A 10 5.90 -15.06 17.46
C TRP A 10 5.91 -16.24 16.47
N ARG A 11 5.65 -17.48 16.92
CA ARG A 11 5.67 -18.69 16.06
C ARG A 11 4.40 -18.93 15.23
N GLN A 12 3.30 -18.18 15.44
CA GLN A 12 2.09 -18.39 14.63
C GLN A 12 2.02 -17.54 13.35
N ARG A 13 2.91 -16.56 13.17
CA ARG A 13 2.99 -15.75 11.94
C ARG A 13 4.41 -15.79 11.38
N GLY A 14 4.79 -16.95 10.84
CA GLY A 14 6.13 -17.18 10.31
C GLY A 14 6.49 -16.23 9.15
N TRP A 15 7.79 -16.15 8.83
CA TRP A 15 8.41 -15.40 7.72
C TRP A 15 7.65 -15.49 6.39
N ARG A 16 6.98 -16.63 6.18
CA ARG A 16 6.11 -16.92 5.04
C ARG A 16 4.93 -15.95 4.94
N TRP A 17 4.34 -15.48 6.05
CA TRP A 17 3.26 -14.50 6.07
C TRP A 17 3.72 -13.10 5.61
N GLU A 18 4.91 -12.65 6.04
CA GLU A 18 5.48 -11.38 5.59
C GLU A 18 5.86 -11.41 4.10
N ALA A 19 6.39 -12.54 3.62
CA ALA A 19 6.62 -12.76 2.20
C ALA A 19 5.30 -12.80 1.39
N LEU A 20 4.25 -13.43 1.94
CA LEU A 20 2.91 -13.44 1.33
C LEU A 20 2.24 -12.05 1.37
N GLN A 21 2.53 -11.21 2.37
CA GLN A 21 2.10 -9.79 2.40
C GLN A 21 2.82 -8.97 1.32
N ARG A 22 4.12 -9.17 1.11
CA ARG A 22 4.91 -8.57 0.01
C ARG A 22 4.47 -9.08 -1.38
N GLY A 23 3.73 -10.18 -1.43
CA GLY A 23 3.12 -10.77 -2.62
C GLY A 23 1.70 -10.28 -2.93
N ARG A 24 0.97 -9.72 -1.97
CA ARG A 24 -0.34 -9.11 -2.26
C ARG A 24 -0.10 -7.83 -3.05
N ARG A 25 -0.32 -7.89 -4.36
CA ARG A 25 -0.37 -6.75 -5.27
C ARG A 25 -1.47 -5.81 -4.82
N ARG A 26 -1.22 -4.99 -3.81
CA ARG A 26 -2.08 -3.85 -3.53
C ARG A 26 -1.86 -2.91 -4.71
N TRP A 27 -2.93 -2.65 -5.46
CA TRP A 27 -2.85 -1.74 -6.59
C TRP A 27 -2.43 -0.35 -6.10
N VAL A 28 -2.99 0.08 -4.97
CA VAL A 28 -2.74 1.38 -4.36
C VAL A 28 -2.07 1.20 -3.00
N HIS A 29 -1.02 1.97 -2.76
CA HIS A 29 -0.29 2.05 -1.50
C HIS A 29 -0.61 3.37 -0.80
N ILE A 30 -0.51 3.40 0.52
CA ILE A 30 -0.69 4.61 1.33
C ILE A 30 0.52 4.73 2.25
N GLU A 31 1.12 5.92 2.32
CA GLU A 31 2.14 6.21 3.34
C GLU A 31 1.41 6.41 4.68
N TYR A 32 1.57 5.46 5.59
CA TYR A 32 0.89 5.48 6.88
C TYR A 32 1.82 6.02 7.99
N PRO A 33 1.35 6.92 8.87
CA PRO A 33 0.01 7.51 8.88
C PRO A 33 -0.17 8.57 7.77
N PRO A 34 -1.32 8.58 7.08
CA PRO A 34 -1.58 9.54 6.02
C PRO A 34 -1.68 10.95 6.61
N ARG A 35 -0.74 11.82 6.23
CA ARG A 35 -0.65 13.21 6.72
C ARG A 35 -1.77 14.07 6.16
N ARG A 36 -2.17 13.83 4.91
CA ARG A 36 -3.23 14.57 4.19
C ARG A 36 -4.38 13.61 3.91
N ARG A 37 -5.49 13.80 4.62
CA ARG A 37 -6.71 12.98 4.49
C ARG A 37 -7.96 13.78 4.82
N SER A 38 -9.11 13.25 4.41
CA SER A 38 -10.42 13.69 4.88
C SER A 38 -10.59 13.42 6.38
N PRO A 39 -11.62 14.02 7.01
CA PRO A 39 -12.06 13.61 8.35
C PRO A 39 -12.30 12.10 8.42
N LEU A 40 -11.99 11.51 9.57
CA LEU A 40 -12.30 10.11 9.85
C LEU A 40 -13.80 9.98 10.10
N LYS A 41 -14.42 8.99 9.47
CA LYS A 41 -15.82 8.63 9.68
C LYS A 41 -15.89 7.22 10.24
N LYS A 42 -16.67 7.02 11.30
CA LYS A 42 -16.98 5.68 11.82
C LYS A 42 -18.09 5.09 10.96
N LEU A 43 -17.94 3.84 10.55
CA LEU A 43 -18.97 3.16 9.75
C LEU A 43 -20.16 2.72 10.60
N HIS A 44 -19.91 2.25 11.82
CA HIS A 44 -20.96 1.73 12.68
C HIS A 44 -20.59 1.93 14.15
N ASP A 45 -21.56 2.19 15.01
CA ASP A 45 -21.29 2.51 16.42
C ASP A 45 -20.68 1.33 17.19
N SER A 46 -21.08 0.10 16.85
CA SER A 46 -20.64 -1.12 17.52
C SER A 46 -19.22 -1.59 17.15
N HIS A 47 -18.63 -1.08 16.05
CA HIS A 47 -17.34 -1.55 15.56
C HIS A 47 -16.40 -0.38 15.25
N ASP A 48 -15.12 -0.52 15.59
CA ASP A 48 -14.12 0.52 15.36
C ASP A 48 -13.59 0.53 13.91
N LYS A 49 -14.49 0.43 12.92
CA LYS A 49 -14.14 0.55 11.50
C LYS A 49 -14.28 2.00 11.06
N LEU A 50 -13.16 2.55 10.58
CA LEU A 50 -13.02 3.93 10.18
C LEU A 50 -12.79 4.02 8.68
N VAL A 51 -13.37 5.04 8.08
CA VAL A 51 -13.26 5.35 6.66
C VAL A 51 -12.77 6.76 6.49
N PHE A 52 -11.85 6.95 5.55
CA PHE A 52 -11.38 8.26 5.13
C PHE A 52 -10.83 8.19 3.71
N VAL A 53 -10.85 9.32 3.02
CA VAL A 53 -10.21 9.50 1.72
C VAL A 53 -8.84 10.13 1.93
N CYS A 54 -7.81 9.62 1.27
CA CYS A 54 -6.46 10.20 1.32
C CYS A 54 -5.75 10.03 -0.02
N GLN A 55 -4.59 10.67 -0.16
CA GLN A 55 -3.69 10.37 -1.26
C GLN A 55 -2.96 9.05 -0.99
N GLY A 56 -3.14 8.11 -1.90
CA GLY A 56 -2.27 6.96 -2.07
C GLY A 56 -1.34 7.14 -3.26
N TYR A 57 -0.61 6.10 -3.59
CA TYR A 57 0.24 6.06 -4.77
C TYR A 57 0.26 4.68 -5.42
N ILE A 58 0.55 4.68 -6.71
CA ILE A 58 0.75 3.48 -7.52
C ILE A 58 2.18 3.54 -8.03
N ASP A 59 2.98 2.53 -7.70
CA ASP A 59 4.33 2.36 -8.25
C ASP A 59 4.27 1.42 -9.46
N ARG A 60 4.66 1.92 -10.63
CA ARG A 60 4.75 1.14 -11.88
C ARG A 60 6.19 1.14 -12.39
N LEU A 61 6.67 -0.03 -12.82
CA LEU A 61 7.98 -0.15 -13.44
C LEU A 61 7.91 0.29 -14.90
N SER A 62 8.62 1.36 -15.25
CA SER A 62 8.83 1.78 -16.65
C SER A 62 9.99 0.99 -17.24
N VAL A 63 9.68 0.06 -18.15
CA VAL A 63 10.69 -0.82 -18.75
C VAL A 63 11.72 -0.03 -19.56
N ASP A 64 11.30 1.06 -20.21
CA ASP A 64 12.15 1.89 -21.06
C ASP A 64 13.25 2.61 -20.26
N LYS A 65 13.03 2.85 -18.96
CA LYS A 65 14.00 3.46 -18.05
C LYS A 65 15.00 2.46 -17.47
N LEU A 66 14.83 1.16 -17.71
CA LEU A 66 15.77 0.15 -17.25
C LEU A 66 16.99 0.07 -18.19
N PRO A 67 18.19 -0.21 -17.67
CA PRO A 67 19.34 -0.60 -18.46
C PRO A 67 19.04 -1.81 -19.38
N PRO A 68 19.65 -1.90 -20.58
CA PRO A 68 19.40 -2.99 -21.52
C PRO A 68 19.55 -4.40 -20.92
N ALA A 69 20.55 -4.61 -20.06
CA ALA A 69 20.76 -5.88 -19.38
C ALA A 69 19.58 -6.27 -18.48
N LEU A 70 19.01 -5.32 -17.73
CA LEU A 70 17.84 -5.55 -16.88
C LEU A 70 16.55 -5.72 -17.70
N GLN A 71 16.43 -5.04 -18.85
CA GLN A 71 15.32 -5.26 -19.77
C GLN A 71 15.34 -6.69 -20.32
N GLN A 72 16.50 -7.17 -20.76
CA GLN A 72 16.66 -8.55 -21.25
C GLN A 72 16.36 -9.55 -20.14
N ARG A 73 16.90 -9.33 -18.92
CA ARG A 73 16.60 -10.19 -17.78
C ARG A 73 15.12 -10.24 -17.43
N LEU A 74 14.43 -9.10 -17.49
CA LEU A 74 12.98 -9.04 -17.28
C LEU A 74 12.21 -9.83 -18.35
N LYS A 75 12.65 -9.78 -19.61
CA LYS A 75 12.08 -10.60 -20.70
C LYS A 75 12.25 -12.09 -20.43
N GLU A 76 13.45 -12.52 -20.04
CA GLU A 76 13.74 -13.92 -19.67
C GLU A 76 12.87 -14.38 -18.50
N LEU A 77 12.76 -13.57 -17.43
CA LEU A 77 11.94 -13.89 -16.26
C LEU A 77 10.45 -14.05 -16.63
N ARG A 78 9.93 -13.20 -17.51
CA ARG A 78 8.53 -13.27 -17.99
C ARG A 78 8.28 -14.44 -18.92
N ALA A 79 9.29 -14.83 -19.70
CA ALA A 79 9.23 -15.97 -20.62
C ALA A 79 9.52 -17.32 -19.94
N SER A 80 9.97 -17.31 -18.69
CA SER A 80 10.27 -18.53 -17.92
C SER A 80 9.05 -19.44 -17.85
N PRO A 81 9.16 -20.72 -18.27
CA PRO A 81 8.06 -21.68 -18.17
C PRO A 81 7.77 -22.08 -16.72
N VAL A 82 8.74 -21.87 -15.83
CA VAL A 82 8.58 -22.08 -14.39
C VAL A 82 8.13 -20.76 -13.78
N PRO A 83 6.99 -20.73 -13.05
CA PRO A 83 6.58 -19.56 -12.30
C PRO A 83 7.61 -19.31 -11.19
N LEU A 84 8.60 -18.47 -11.48
CA LEU A 84 9.54 -18.01 -10.48
C LEU A 84 8.73 -17.22 -9.45
N TYR A 85 8.72 -17.70 -8.20
CA TYR A 85 7.90 -17.16 -7.11
C TYR A 85 8.01 -15.64 -6.99
N ASP A 86 9.20 -15.09 -7.28
CA ASP A 86 9.42 -13.67 -7.20
C ASP A 86 9.20 -12.93 -8.52
N GLY A 87 9.41 -13.54 -9.70
CA GLY A 87 9.14 -12.94 -11.03
C GLY A 87 9.60 -11.49 -11.24
N ARG A 88 10.52 -11.02 -10.38
CA ARG A 88 10.87 -9.61 -10.17
C ARG A 88 12.36 -9.46 -10.43
N LEU A 89 12.73 -8.30 -10.92
CA LEU A 89 14.12 -7.90 -10.92
C LEU A 89 14.60 -7.75 -9.48
N PRO A 90 15.86 -8.12 -9.17
CA PRO A 90 16.48 -7.78 -7.89
C PRO A 90 16.38 -6.27 -7.64
N TRP A 91 16.16 -5.88 -6.38
CA TRP A 91 16.11 -4.46 -6.04
C TRP A 91 17.48 -3.81 -6.26
N SER A 92 17.52 -2.75 -7.06
CA SER A 92 18.73 -1.97 -7.36
C SER A 92 18.39 -0.50 -7.55
N GLN A 93 19.39 0.38 -7.56
CA GLN A 93 19.19 1.80 -7.85
C GLN A 93 18.55 2.02 -9.23
N ASP A 94 18.92 1.21 -10.22
CA ASP A 94 18.33 1.29 -11.58
C ASP A 94 16.86 0.91 -11.59
N VAL A 95 16.49 -0.17 -10.88
CA VAL A 95 15.08 -0.56 -10.71
C VAL A 95 14.32 0.53 -9.97
N GLN A 96 14.89 1.12 -8.92
CA GLN A 96 14.28 2.22 -8.18
C GLN A 96 14.05 3.45 -9.08
N ARG A 97 15.02 3.81 -9.92
CA ARG A 97 14.92 4.93 -10.88
C ARG A 97 13.88 4.66 -11.98
N ALA A 98 13.74 3.40 -12.40
CA ALA A 98 12.76 2.99 -13.38
C ALA A 98 11.32 2.95 -12.84
N ILE A 99 11.13 2.93 -11.52
CA ILE A 99 9.79 3.04 -10.93
C ILE A 99 9.26 4.47 -11.10
N GLN A 100 8.09 4.56 -11.72
CA GLN A 100 7.24 5.74 -11.80
C GLN A 100 6.17 5.63 -10.73
N ARG A 101 6.13 6.64 -9.86
CA ARG A 101 5.09 6.78 -8.84
C ARG A 101 4.02 7.74 -9.36
N THR A 102 2.77 7.33 -9.31
CA THR A 102 1.61 8.18 -9.60
C THR A 102 0.79 8.34 -8.34
N VAL A 103 0.58 9.58 -7.90
CA VAL A 103 -0.29 9.88 -6.76
C VAL A 103 -1.74 9.68 -7.20
N VAL A 104 -2.54 9.03 -6.36
CA VAL A 104 -3.96 8.79 -6.65
C VAL A 104 -4.79 8.94 -5.38
N PRO A 105 -5.94 9.63 -5.42
CA PRO A 105 -6.85 9.61 -4.29
C PRO A 105 -7.42 8.21 -4.12
N CYS A 106 -7.61 7.78 -2.88
CA CYS A 106 -8.15 6.47 -2.56
C CYS A 106 -8.98 6.49 -1.27
N LEU A 107 -9.91 5.54 -1.17
CA LEU A 107 -10.68 5.29 0.03
C LEU A 107 -9.94 4.26 0.88
N ALA A 108 -9.63 4.62 2.12
CA ALA A 108 -8.96 3.75 3.07
C ALA A 108 -9.95 3.30 4.15
N PHE A 109 -9.90 2.01 4.46
CA PHE A 109 -10.55 1.42 5.63
C PHE A 109 -9.49 1.12 6.66
N ALA A 110 -9.69 1.57 7.89
CA ALA A 110 -8.79 1.32 9.00
C ALA A 110 -9.58 0.85 10.21
N THR A 111 -8.95 0.06 11.08
CA THR A 111 -9.50 -0.23 12.40
C THR A 111 -8.84 0.64 13.45
N GLY A 112 -9.62 1.15 14.41
CA GLY A 112 -9.12 2.09 15.42
C GLY A 112 -7.98 1.56 16.29
N ARG A 113 -7.81 0.23 16.37
CA ARG A 113 -6.80 -0.43 17.21
C ARG A 113 -5.68 -1.12 16.43
N THR A 114 -5.79 -1.26 15.11
CA THR A 114 -4.77 -1.94 14.31
C THR A 114 -4.51 -1.22 13.00
N HIS A 115 -3.25 -1.23 12.54
CA HIS A 115 -2.85 -0.64 11.27
C HIS A 115 -3.19 -1.55 10.05
N HIS A 116 -4.12 -2.49 10.20
CA HIS A 116 -4.53 -3.37 9.11
C HIS A 116 -5.60 -2.69 8.25
N LEU A 117 -5.35 -2.60 6.94
CA LEU A 117 -6.17 -1.88 5.96
C LEU A 117 -7.21 -2.75 5.23
N LEU A 118 -7.33 -4.04 5.59
CA LEU A 118 -8.18 -5.02 4.90
C LEU A 118 -9.23 -5.55 5.88
N GLU A 119 -10.46 -5.07 5.75
CA GLU A 119 -11.59 -5.44 6.61
C GLU A 119 -12.72 -6.07 5.78
N ALA A 120 -13.45 -7.00 6.41
CA ALA A 120 -14.70 -7.54 5.87
C ALA A 120 -15.89 -6.72 6.40
N PHE A 121 -16.98 -6.61 5.63
CA PHE A 121 -18.16 -5.84 6.02
C PHE A 121 -19.39 -6.75 6.16
N THR A 122 -20.13 -6.54 7.24
CA THR A 122 -21.50 -7.04 7.41
C THR A 122 -22.48 -6.23 6.55
N MET A 123 -23.70 -6.72 6.35
CA MET A 123 -24.71 -6.00 5.55
C MET A 123 -25.03 -4.62 6.14
N ASP A 124 -25.13 -4.49 7.46
CA ASP A 124 -25.40 -3.21 8.12
C ASP A 124 -24.28 -2.20 7.88
N GLU A 125 -23.03 -2.66 7.87
CA GLU A 125 -21.88 -1.81 7.55
C GLU A 125 -21.85 -1.41 6.08
N VAL A 126 -22.33 -2.26 5.16
CA VAL A 126 -22.50 -1.91 3.75
C VAL A 126 -23.56 -0.83 3.58
N LEU A 127 -24.71 -0.94 4.27
CA LEU A 127 -25.75 0.09 4.25
C LEU A 127 -25.28 1.40 4.87
N ALA A 128 -24.46 1.34 5.93
CA ALA A 128 -23.86 2.54 6.51
C ALA A 128 -22.83 3.19 5.56
N LEU A 129 -22.02 2.38 4.87
CA LEU A 129 -21.11 2.86 3.83
C LEU A 129 -21.87 3.52 2.68
N GLU A 130 -23.00 2.95 2.26
CA GLU A 130 -23.85 3.50 1.19
C GLU A 130 -24.31 4.93 1.52
N LYS A 131 -24.74 5.17 2.76
CA LYS A 131 -25.14 6.51 3.23
C LYS A 131 -24.00 7.53 3.18
N LEU A 132 -22.75 7.08 3.30
CA LEU A 132 -21.56 7.94 3.23
C LEU A 132 -21.08 8.23 1.81
N ILE A 133 -21.61 7.56 0.77
CA ILE A 133 -21.17 7.73 -0.62
C ILE A 133 -21.14 9.20 -1.07
N PRO A 134 -22.14 10.06 -0.77
CA PRO A 134 -22.09 11.47 -1.16
C PRO A 134 -20.90 12.22 -0.56
N GLU A 135 -20.64 12.02 0.74
CA GLU A 135 -19.49 12.62 1.43
C GLU A 135 -18.15 12.09 0.90
N ILE A 136 -18.09 10.78 0.63
CA ILE A 136 -16.91 10.15 0.01
C ILE A 136 -16.62 10.80 -1.35
N ARG A 137 -17.63 10.97 -2.20
CA ARG A 137 -17.47 11.63 -3.51
C ARG A 137 -16.97 13.06 -3.38
N GLN A 138 -17.50 13.82 -2.42
CA GLN A 138 -17.01 15.17 -2.15
C GLN A 138 -15.55 15.16 -1.69
N ALA A 139 -15.18 14.27 -0.78
CA ALA A 139 -13.81 14.14 -0.30
C ALA A 139 -12.84 13.74 -1.43
N PHE A 140 -13.26 12.87 -2.36
CA PHE A 140 -12.49 12.57 -3.57
C PHE A 140 -12.29 13.81 -4.45
N ALA A 141 -13.34 14.61 -4.69
CA ALA A 141 -13.22 15.83 -5.46
C ALA A 141 -12.27 16.84 -4.81
N GLU A 142 -12.27 16.95 -3.48
CA GLU A 142 -11.33 17.78 -2.73
C GLU A 142 -9.89 17.28 -2.83
N MET A 143 -9.66 15.97 -2.72
CA MET A 143 -8.32 15.40 -2.91
C MET A 143 -7.82 15.57 -4.34
N GLN A 144 -8.70 15.44 -5.34
CA GLN A 144 -8.35 15.63 -6.74
C GLN A 144 -7.84 17.05 -7.02
N LYS A 145 -8.43 18.07 -6.38
CA LYS A 145 -7.97 19.47 -6.47
C LYS A 145 -6.56 19.66 -5.93
N ARG A 146 -6.16 18.87 -4.93
CA ARG A 146 -4.84 18.93 -4.27
C ARG A 146 -3.76 18.13 -4.99
N LEU A 147 -4.15 17.32 -5.99
CA LEU A 147 -3.23 16.42 -6.70
C LEU A 147 -1.96 17.12 -7.22
N PRO A 148 -2.02 18.32 -7.86
CA PRO A 148 -0.82 18.98 -8.36
C PRO A 148 0.18 19.34 -7.26
N GLU A 149 -0.32 19.77 -6.09
CA GLU A 149 0.52 20.08 -4.93
C GLU A 149 1.14 18.81 -4.33
N ASP A 150 0.34 17.75 -4.22
CA ASP A 150 0.77 16.47 -3.66
C ASP A 150 1.81 15.78 -4.56
N GLU A 151 1.67 15.88 -5.88
CA GLU A 151 2.67 15.40 -6.85
C GLU A 151 3.99 16.16 -6.71
N ALA A 152 3.94 17.49 -6.60
CA ALA A 152 5.14 18.32 -6.39
C ALA A 152 5.85 18.02 -5.06
N ILE A 153 5.10 17.65 -4.01
CA ILE A 153 5.66 17.23 -2.72
C ILE A 153 6.23 15.82 -2.81
N ALA A 154 5.54 14.89 -3.48
CA ALA A 154 5.98 13.51 -3.64
C ALA A 154 7.33 13.43 -4.37
N GLU A 155 7.57 14.29 -5.36
CA GLU A 155 8.86 14.40 -6.03
C GLU A 155 9.99 14.80 -5.05
N LYS A 156 9.70 15.68 -4.08
CA LYS A 156 10.65 16.15 -3.06
C LYS A 156 10.84 15.17 -1.90
N THR A 157 9.79 14.42 -1.54
CA THR A 157 9.76 13.53 -0.36
C THR A 157 9.98 12.06 -0.70
N ARG A 158 10.19 11.71 -1.97
CA ARG A 158 10.52 10.35 -2.39
C ARG A 158 11.65 9.84 -1.51
N HIS A 159 11.37 8.79 -0.73
CA HIS A 159 12.36 8.13 0.14
C HIS A 159 13.60 7.80 -0.69
N ARG A 160 14.61 8.66 -0.58
CA ARG A 160 15.96 8.35 -1.01
C ARG A 160 16.53 7.45 0.09
N PRO A 161 17.25 6.37 -0.25
CA PRO A 161 18.14 5.79 0.75
C PRO A 161 18.94 6.96 1.33
N LEU A 162 18.97 7.08 2.66
CA LEU A 162 20.00 7.89 3.28
C LEU A 162 21.29 7.22 2.80
N ASP A 163 22.01 7.88 1.90
CA ASP A 163 23.37 7.49 1.57
C ASP A 163 24.16 7.68 2.87
N LEU A 164 24.21 6.62 3.68
CA LEU A 164 25.14 6.49 4.78
C LEU A 164 26.49 6.17 4.13
N THR A 165 27.08 7.18 3.49
CA THR A 165 28.51 7.17 3.11
C THR A 165 29.36 7.40 4.34
#